data_AF-A0A9P6CZS4-F1
#
_entry.id   AF-A0A9P6CZS4-F1
#
_cell.length_a   1.000
_cell.length_b   1.000
_cell.length_c   1.000
_cell.angle_alpha   90.00
_cell.angle_beta   90.00
_cell.angle_gamma   90.00
#
_symmetry.space_group_name_H-M   'P 1'
#
loop_
_entity.id
_entity.type
_entity.pdbx_description
1 polymer ?
#
loop_
_entity_poly.entity_id
_entity_poly.type
_entity_poly.pdbx_seq_one_letter_code
_entity_poly.pdbx_strand_id
1 'polypeptide(L)'
;MSAVPSTPFPIPAFNSSNNTTPAEFLKFLRSLVSQYLGDDCPRITENKIAWVTIVDGLADHFLGSFPLPDMVAWSTMEEKVVMTEVTLDVTKRVFSRVNDIYNGSEILLKKVIVRLLDLCRALDVWMEMDVICGDETFLPSHMKERAFDAVVSVLRGMGSNDPILSGEDNPSWKVLRAILEECIEIGRDLVAPTTPLTSCTIFRFFQKPRIVALKDQSSQEQEAH
;
A
#
# COMPACT_ATOMS: atom_id res chain seq x y z
N MET A 1 -1.52 35.61 11.91
CA MET A 1 -1.47 34.58 10.84
C MET A 1 -0.10 33.95 10.89
N SER A 2 0.04 32.83 11.59
CA SER A 2 1.34 32.17 11.79
C SER A 2 1.59 31.23 10.62
N ALA A 3 2.77 31.35 10.01
CA ALA A 3 3.20 30.51 8.90
C ALA A 3 3.23 29.03 9.30
N VAL A 4 2.72 28.17 8.43
CA VAL A 4 2.83 26.71 8.55
C VAL A 4 4.32 26.35 8.54
N PRO A 5 4.83 25.53 9.49
CA PRO A 5 6.24 25.14 9.48
C PRO A 5 6.55 24.37 8.20
N SER A 6 7.55 24.82 7.45
CA SER A 6 8.10 24.08 6.32
C SER A 6 8.50 22.69 6.79
N THR A 7 8.01 21.65 6.11
CA THR A 7 8.47 20.28 6.33
C THR A 7 10.00 20.24 6.16
N PRO A 8 10.77 19.54 7.02
CA PRO A 8 12.22 19.45 6.87
C PRO A 8 12.65 18.67 5.62
N PHE A 9 11.71 18.02 4.94
CA PHE A 9 11.94 17.28 3.71
C PHE A 9 11.39 18.09 2.53
N PRO A 10 12.21 18.41 1.51
CA PRO A 10 11.67 18.70 0.20
C PRO A 10 11.12 17.38 -0.37
N ILE A 11 9.85 17.10 -0.10
CA ILE A 11 9.15 15.99 -0.76
C ILE A 11 9.11 16.38 -2.25
N PRO A 12 9.68 15.59 -3.17
CA PRO A 12 9.49 15.82 -4.59
C PRO A 12 7.98 15.85 -4.83
N ALA A 13 7.45 17.01 -5.22
CA ALA A 13 6.02 17.17 -5.36
C ALA A 13 5.49 16.13 -6.36
N PHE A 14 4.63 15.22 -5.89
CA PHE A 14 3.94 14.25 -6.76
C PHE A 14 2.99 14.94 -7.75
N ASN A 15 2.73 16.24 -7.57
CA ASN A 15 1.83 17.03 -8.41
C ASN A 15 2.60 17.81 -9.50
N SER A 16 2.60 17.22 -10.70
CA SER A 16 2.35 17.87 -12.00
C SER A 16 3.32 18.92 -12.58
N SER A 17 4.36 19.39 -11.88
CA SER A 17 5.24 20.43 -12.46
C SER A 17 6.74 20.17 -12.37
N ASN A 18 7.18 19.08 -11.76
CA ASN A 18 8.60 18.74 -11.66
C ASN A 18 8.92 17.55 -12.56
N ASN A 19 9.91 17.72 -13.43
CA ASN A 19 10.48 16.70 -14.32
C ASN A 19 11.26 15.62 -13.54
N THR A 20 10.77 15.19 -12.38
CA THR A 20 11.45 14.21 -11.54
C THR A 20 11.42 12.87 -12.27
N THR A 21 12.60 12.39 -12.63
CA THR A 21 12.75 11.11 -13.30
C THR A 21 12.51 9.95 -12.32
N PRO A 22 12.07 8.77 -12.79
CA PRO A 22 11.96 7.58 -11.96
C PRO A 22 13.23 7.28 -11.15
N ALA A 23 14.42 7.43 -11.75
CA ALA A 23 15.70 7.22 -11.07
C ALA A 23 15.94 8.21 -9.91
N GLU A 24 15.59 9.48 -10.08
CA GLU A 24 15.68 10.48 -9.01
C GLU A 24 14.72 10.17 -7.86
N PHE A 25 13.52 9.74 -8.19
CA PHE A 25 12.54 9.34 -7.19
C PHE A 25 12.98 8.10 -6.41
N LEU A 26 13.52 7.09 -7.09
CA LEU A 26 14.11 5.91 -6.45
C LEU A 26 15.26 6.30 -5.51
N LYS A 27 16.13 7.21 -5.96
CA LYS A 27 17.22 7.75 -5.15
C LYS A 27 16.68 8.49 -3.92
N PHE A 28 15.62 9.26 -4.06
CA PHE A 28 14.94 9.91 -2.96
C PHE A 28 14.42 8.88 -1.93
N LEU A 29 13.69 7.85 -2.36
CA LEU A 29 13.19 6.82 -1.43
C LEU A 29 14.32 6.10 -0.69
N ARG A 30 15.38 5.73 -1.41
CA ARG A 30 16.59 5.14 -0.79
C ARG A 30 17.28 6.08 0.19
N SER A 31 17.24 7.40 -0.07
CA SER A 31 17.75 8.40 0.86
C SER A 31 16.89 8.51 2.13
N LEU A 32 15.56 8.38 2.02
CA LEU A 32 14.68 8.32 3.19
C LEU A 32 15.04 7.12 4.08
N VAL A 33 15.24 5.96 3.45
CA VAL A 33 15.67 4.75 4.16
C VAL A 33 16.98 4.97 4.88
N SER A 34 18.03 5.38 4.17
CA SER A 34 19.37 5.47 4.76
C SER A 34 19.54 6.60 5.79
N GLN A 35 18.83 7.72 5.66
CA GLN A 35 19.03 8.87 6.54
C GLN A 35 18.12 8.89 7.77
N TYR A 36 16.89 8.37 7.64
CA TYR A 36 15.85 8.57 8.66
C TYR A 36 15.22 7.27 9.16
N LEU A 37 15.19 6.25 8.32
CA LEU A 37 14.44 5.01 8.59
C LEU A 37 15.35 3.79 8.77
N GLY A 38 16.67 3.98 8.83
CA GLY A 38 17.64 2.92 9.06
C GLY A 38 17.46 2.26 10.43
N ASP A 39 17.96 1.03 10.56
CA ASP A 39 17.78 0.23 11.79
C ASP A 39 18.45 0.91 13.00
N ASP A 40 19.59 1.58 12.77
CA ASP A 40 20.37 2.32 13.78
C ASP A 40 19.88 3.75 14.03
N CYS A 41 18.90 4.25 13.27
CA CYS A 41 18.35 5.59 13.50
C CYS A 41 17.63 5.63 14.87
N PRO A 42 17.35 6.82 15.45
CA PRO A 42 16.43 6.97 16.58
C PRO A 42 14.96 6.97 16.11
N ARG A 43 14.02 6.66 17.01
CA ARG A 43 12.58 6.74 16.67
C ARG A 43 12.20 8.19 16.33
N ILE A 44 11.30 8.34 15.37
CA ILE A 44 10.87 9.65 14.89
C ILE A 44 9.70 10.12 15.74
N THR A 45 9.92 11.18 16.52
CA THR A 45 8.92 11.77 17.44
C THR A 45 8.18 12.97 16.85
N GLU A 46 8.70 13.56 15.78
CA GLU A 46 8.20 14.80 15.19
C GLU A 46 7.77 14.60 13.73
N ASN A 47 7.04 15.57 13.18
CA ASN A 47 6.67 15.62 11.75
C ASN A 47 5.84 14.42 11.26
N LYS A 48 5.05 13.80 12.14
CA LYS A 48 4.10 12.71 11.79
C LYS A 48 3.29 13.01 10.52
N ILE A 49 2.77 14.23 10.37
CA ILE A 49 1.93 14.64 9.22
C ILE A 49 2.69 14.48 7.89
N ALA A 50 3.98 14.80 7.86
CA ALA A 50 4.80 14.65 6.66
C ALA A 50 4.96 13.17 6.30
N TRP A 51 5.20 12.30 7.29
CA TRP A 51 5.31 10.85 7.07
C TRP A 51 3.99 10.21 6.64
N VAL A 52 2.87 10.63 7.23
CA VAL A 52 1.52 10.27 6.79
C VAL A 52 1.34 10.64 5.32
N THR A 53 1.71 11.87 4.93
CA THR A 53 1.59 12.34 3.55
C THR A 53 2.45 11.54 2.57
N ILE A 54 3.69 11.20 2.96
CA ILE A 54 4.59 10.37 2.16
C ILE A 54 3.97 8.98 1.93
N VAL A 55 3.54 8.31 3.01
CA VAL A 55 2.95 6.97 2.91
C VAL A 55 1.64 6.98 2.13
N ASP A 56 0.80 8.02 2.32
CA ASP A 56 -0.46 8.17 1.59
C ASP A 56 -0.22 8.26 0.07
N GLY A 57 0.72 9.11 -0.36
CA GLY A 57 1.09 9.24 -1.76
C GLY A 57 1.72 7.96 -2.33
N LEU A 58 2.57 7.28 -1.55
CA LEU A 58 3.13 5.99 -1.95
C LEU A 58 2.06 4.91 -2.14
N ALA A 59 1.07 4.86 -1.25
CA ALA A 59 -0.03 3.92 -1.34
C ALA A 59 -0.86 4.14 -2.62
N ASP A 60 -1.19 5.40 -2.94
CA ASP A 60 -2.02 5.72 -4.10
C ASP A 60 -1.27 5.51 -5.43
N HIS A 61 0.01 5.85 -5.51
CA HIS A 61 0.74 5.86 -6.78
C HIS A 61 1.53 4.58 -7.08
N PHE A 62 1.94 3.81 -6.08
CA PHE A 62 2.83 2.65 -6.28
C PHE A 62 2.22 1.33 -5.84
N LEU A 63 1.52 1.30 -4.70
CA LEU A 63 0.92 0.07 -4.19
C LEU A 63 -0.40 -0.26 -4.89
N GLY A 64 -1.22 0.75 -5.19
CA GLY A 64 -2.53 0.56 -5.82
C GLY A 64 -2.56 0.42 -7.35
N SER A 65 -1.41 0.51 -8.02
CA SER A 65 -1.31 0.65 -9.48
C SER A 65 -0.41 -0.39 -10.14
N PHE A 66 -0.23 -1.55 -9.52
CA PHE A 66 0.64 -2.59 -10.07
C PHE A 66 0.00 -3.21 -11.32
N PRO A 67 0.65 -3.17 -12.50
CA PRO A 67 0.11 -3.70 -13.74
C PRO A 67 -0.19 -5.20 -13.68
N LEU A 68 -1.21 -5.62 -14.44
CA LEU A 68 -1.56 -7.03 -14.64
C LEU A 68 -0.88 -7.60 -15.92
N PRO A 69 -0.79 -8.93 -16.07
CA PRO A 69 -0.10 -9.56 -17.21
C PRO A 69 -0.67 -9.25 -18.59
N ASP A 70 -1.95 -8.89 -18.68
CA ASP A 70 -2.62 -8.48 -19.91
C ASP A 70 -2.22 -7.05 -20.35
N MET A 71 -1.69 -6.24 -19.44
CA MET A 71 -1.30 -4.85 -19.71
C MET A 71 0.16 -4.73 -20.16
N VAL A 72 1.05 -5.55 -19.61
CA VAL A 72 2.50 -5.40 -19.79
C VAL A 72 3.19 -6.75 -19.61
N ALA A 73 4.37 -6.94 -20.21
CA ALA A 73 5.20 -8.11 -20.00
C ALA A 73 6.11 -7.94 -18.76
N TRP A 74 6.25 -8.98 -17.93
CA TRP A 74 7.07 -8.93 -16.72
C TRP A 74 8.52 -8.54 -16.97
N SER A 75 9.09 -8.97 -18.10
CA SER A 75 10.47 -8.64 -18.48
C SER A 75 10.73 -7.14 -18.64
N THR A 76 9.68 -6.33 -18.77
CA THR A 76 9.77 -4.87 -18.85
C THR A 76 9.46 -4.16 -17.53
N MET A 77 9.13 -4.92 -16.48
CA MET A 77 8.69 -4.40 -15.18
C MET A 77 9.83 -4.20 -14.17
N GLU A 78 11.09 -4.42 -14.55
CA GLU A 78 12.25 -4.38 -13.65
C GLU A 78 12.27 -3.12 -12.78
N GLU A 79 12.16 -1.94 -13.39
CA GLU A 79 12.16 -0.66 -12.67
C GLU A 79 10.96 -0.52 -11.73
N LYS A 80 9.77 -0.95 -12.16
CA LYS A 80 8.55 -0.91 -11.35
C LYS A 80 8.64 -1.87 -10.16
N VAL A 81 9.21 -3.05 -10.35
CA VAL A 81 9.47 -4.05 -9.29
C VAL A 81 10.41 -3.45 -8.26
N VAL A 82 11.57 -2.92 -8.66
CA VAL A 82 12.54 -2.27 -7.76
C VAL A 82 11.92 -1.10 -7.00
N MET A 83 11.15 -0.25 -7.70
CA MET A 83 10.47 0.88 -7.07
C MET A 83 9.43 0.44 -6.03
N THR A 84 8.69 -0.61 -6.35
CA THR A 84 7.68 -1.19 -5.45
C THR A 84 8.35 -1.78 -4.22
N GLU A 85 9.48 -2.49 -4.38
CA GLU A 85 10.25 -3.03 -3.25
C GLU A 85 10.69 -1.94 -2.27
N VAL A 86 11.30 -0.87 -2.79
CA VAL A 86 11.75 0.25 -1.95
C VAL A 86 10.55 0.96 -1.31
N THR A 87 9.43 1.05 -2.01
CA THR A 87 8.18 1.61 -1.46
C THR A 87 7.65 0.77 -0.29
N LEU A 88 7.68 -0.56 -0.40
CA LEU A 88 7.30 -1.47 0.68
C LEU A 88 8.22 -1.29 1.89
N ASP A 89 9.53 -1.19 1.67
CA ASP A 89 10.51 -0.97 2.75
C ASP A 89 10.29 0.38 3.46
N VAL A 90 10.12 1.47 2.71
CA VAL A 90 9.77 2.79 3.28
C VAL A 90 8.48 2.71 4.09
N THR A 91 7.43 2.11 3.53
CA THR A 91 6.12 2.00 4.19
C THR A 91 6.25 1.24 5.51
N LYS A 92 6.85 0.04 5.48
CA LYS A 92 7.08 -0.80 6.66
C LYS A 92 7.91 -0.07 7.72
N ARG A 93 8.98 0.60 7.32
CA ARG A 93 9.84 1.34 8.25
C ARG A 93 9.12 2.53 8.86
N VAL A 94 8.37 3.33 8.09
CA VAL A 94 7.58 4.44 8.65
C VAL A 94 6.63 3.94 9.75
N PHE A 95 5.92 2.85 9.49
CA PHE A 95 4.97 2.27 10.45
C PHE A 95 5.62 1.66 11.71
N SER A 96 6.92 1.37 11.69
CA SER A 96 7.65 0.84 12.85
C SER A 96 8.48 1.91 13.58
N ARG A 97 8.78 3.02 12.92
CA ARG A 97 9.76 4.01 13.36
C ARG A 97 9.15 5.35 13.77
N VAL A 98 8.00 5.72 13.20
CA VAL A 98 7.32 7.00 13.49
C VAL A 98 6.35 6.81 14.65
N ASN A 99 6.57 7.56 15.73
CA ASN A 99 5.69 7.56 16.88
C ASN A 99 4.30 8.05 16.49
N ASP A 100 3.29 7.46 17.12
CA ASP A 100 1.88 7.80 16.95
C ASP A 100 1.37 7.72 15.50
N ILE A 101 2.11 7.06 14.59
CA ILE A 101 1.73 6.93 13.18
C ILE A 101 0.36 6.25 13.02
N TYR A 102 -0.02 5.39 13.97
CA TYR A 102 -1.30 4.70 14.00
C TYR A 102 -2.45 5.55 14.58
N ASN A 103 -2.15 6.49 15.48
CA ASN A 103 -3.18 7.23 16.22
C ASN A 103 -3.89 8.23 15.30
N GLY A 104 -5.22 8.20 15.22
CA GLY A 104 -5.98 9.10 14.35
C GLY A 104 -5.70 8.95 12.84
N SER A 105 -5.00 7.87 12.42
CA SER A 105 -4.64 7.61 11.02
C SER A 105 -5.53 6.54 10.37
N GLU A 106 -6.80 6.44 10.78
CA GLU A 106 -7.71 5.37 10.33
C GLU A 106 -7.80 5.27 8.81
N ILE A 107 -7.96 6.41 8.12
CA ILE A 107 -8.09 6.46 6.67
C ILE A 107 -6.82 5.95 6.01
N LEU A 108 -5.65 6.39 6.47
CA LEU A 108 -4.35 5.94 5.97
C LEU A 108 -4.18 4.42 6.18
N LEU A 109 -4.46 3.92 7.38
CA LEU A 109 -4.29 2.52 7.74
C LEU A 109 -5.15 1.60 6.86
N LYS A 110 -6.44 1.95 6.71
CA LYS A 110 -7.35 1.22 5.81
C LYS A 110 -6.83 1.28 4.37
N LYS A 111 -6.45 2.46 3.88
CA LYS A 111 -5.90 2.63 2.53
C LYS A 111 -4.68 1.75 2.30
N VAL A 112 -3.66 1.87 3.15
CA VAL A 112 -2.39 1.12 3.01
C VAL A 112 -2.64 -0.39 3.00
N ILE A 113 -3.47 -0.91 3.93
CA ILE A 113 -3.77 -2.34 3.96
C ILE A 113 -4.49 -2.79 2.69
N VAL A 114 -5.50 -2.04 2.22
CA VAL A 114 -6.20 -2.37 0.98
C VAL A 114 -5.24 -2.36 -0.21
N ARG A 115 -4.37 -1.35 -0.33
CA ARG A 115 -3.40 -1.28 -1.44
C ARG A 115 -2.36 -2.40 -1.40
N LEU A 116 -1.90 -2.79 -0.22
CA LEU A 116 -0.99 -3.92 -0.08
C LEU A 116 -1.69 -5.25 -0.45
N LEU A 117 -2.97 -5.43 -0.09
CA LEU A 117 -3.75 -6.60 -0.50
C LEU A 117 -4.02 -6.61 -2.02
N ASP A 118 -4.30 -5.45 -2.62
CA ASP A 118 -4.42 -5.29 -4.07
C ASP A 118 -3.11 -5.69 -4.78
N LEU A 119 -1.96 -5.26 -4.26
CA LEU A 119 -0.65 -5.64 -4.76
C LEU A 119 -0.42 -7.16 -4.64
N CYS A 120 -0.71 -7.77 -3.49
CA CYS A 120 -0.63 -9.22 -3.32
C CYS A 120 -1.48 -9.97 -4.35
N ARG A 121 -2.72 -9.50 -4.59
CA ARG A 121 -3.61 -10.08 -5.59
C ARG A 121 -3.04 -9.94 -7.01
N ALA A 122 -2.51 -8.77 -7.36
CA ALA A 122 -1.89 -8.59 -8.68
C ALA A 122 -0.71 -9.55 -8.87
N LEU A 123 0.10 -9.74 -7.83
CA LEU A 123 1.23 -10.67 -7.84
C LEU A 123 0.78 -12.15 -7.89
N ASP A 124 -0.35 -12.49 -7.26
CA ASP A 124 -0.96 -13.82 -7.43
C ASP A 124 -1.28 -14.11 -8.89
N VAL A 125 -1.89 -13.15 -9.60
CA VAL A 125 -2.18 -13.31 -11.04
C VAL A 125 -0.89 -13.48 -11.85
N TRP A 126 0.18 -12.78 -11.50
CA TRP A 126 1.49 -12.93 -12.13
C TRP A 126 2.15 -14.29 -11.86
N MET A 127 1.95 -14.87 -10.67
CA MET A 127 2.50 -16.18 -10.32
C MET A 127 1.84 -17.33 -11.09
N GLU A 128 0.60 -17.16 -11.54
CA GLU A 128 -0.09 -18.12 -12.41
C GLU A 128 0.43 -18.08 -13.86
N MET A 129 1.24 -17.07 -14.22
CA MET A 129 1.87 -16.96 -15.53
C MET A 129 3.25 -17.62 -15.51
N ASP A 130 3.59 -18.37 -16.56
CA ASP A 130 4.93 -18.94 -16.77
C ASP A 130 5.93 -17.82 -17.14
N VAL A 131 6.31 -17.01 -16.17
CA VAL A 131 7.23 -15.89 -16.35
C VAL A 131 8.69 -16.37 -16.27
N ILE A 132 9.44 -16.18 -17.34
CA ILE A 132 10.89 -16.39 -17.35
C ILE A 132 11.56 -15.18 -16.67
N CYS A 133 12.07 -15.37 -15.46
CA CYS A 133 12.83 -14.35 -14.73
C CYS A 133 14.33 -14.65 -14.77
N GLY A 134 15.16 -13.59 -14.90
CA GLY A 134 16.61 -13.71 -14.95
C GLY A 134 17.29 -13.84 -13.57
N ASP A 135 16.72 -13.22 -12.53
CA ASP A 135 17.25 -13.21 -11.16
C ASP A 135 16.10 -13.43 -10.15
N GLU A 136 16.41 -14.07 -9.01
CA GLU A 136 15.43 -14.48 -7.97
C GLU A 136 14.72 -13.27 -7.34
N THR A 137 15.42 -12.13 -7.24
CA THR A 137 14.88 -10.87 -6.70
C THR A 137 13.71 -10.32 -7.52
N PHE A 138 13.61 -10.73 -8.78
CA PHE A 138 12.58 -10.28 -9.72
C PHE A 138 11.46 -11.30 -9.89
N LEU A 139 11.35 -12.31 -9.03
CA LEU A 139 10.23 -13.24 -9.08
C LEU A 139 8.97 -12.61 -8.47
N PRO A 140 7.78 -12.78 -9.09
CA PRO A 140 6.51 -12.33 -8.51
C PRO A 140 6.27 -12.87 -7.09
N SER A 141 6.68 -14.11 -6.82
CA SER A 141 6.60 -14.75 -5.51
C SER A 141 7.41 -14.00 -4.44
N HIS A 142 8.64 -13.59 -4.76
CA HIS A 142 9.48 -12.82 -3.84
C HIS A 142 8.82 -11.48 -3.50
N MET A 143 8.33 -10.75 -4.51
CA MET A 143 7.65 -9.49 -4.28
C MET A 143 6.37 -9.67 -3.44
N LYS A 144 5.65 -10.77 -3.64
CA LYS A 144 4.44 -11.08 -2.86
C LYS A 144 4.79 -11.32 -1.40
N GLU A 145 5.86 -12.05 -1.10
CA GLU A 145 6.34 -12.25 0.27
C GLU A 145 6.67 -10.93 0.95
N ARG A 146 7.35 -10.01 0.25
CA ARG A 146 7.66 -8.67 0.76
C ARG A 146 6.41 -7.84 1.02
N ALA A 147 5.45 -7.84 0.10
CA ALA A 147 4.19 -7.14 0.25
C ALA A 147 3.39 -7.68 1.44
N PHE A 148 3.33 -9.01 1.59
CA PHE A 148 2.65 -9.66 2.70
C PHE A 148 3.34 -9.40 4.04
N ASP A 149 4.67 -9.40 4.10
CA ASP A 149 5.42 -9.01 5.29
C ASP A 149 5.16 -7.55 5.70
N ALA A 150 4.99 -6.64 4.73
CA ALA A 150 4.55 -5.27 5.01
C ALA A 150 3.13 -5.23 5.59
N VAL A 151 2.17 -6.01 5.05
CA VAL A 151 0.82 -6.15 5.63
C VAL A 151 0.92 -6.60 7.09
N VAL A 152 1.63 -7.69 7.35
CA VAL A 152 1.79 -8.25 8.70
C VAL A 152 2.42 -7.23 9.65
N SER A 153 3.43 -6.50 9.19
CA SER A 153 4.12 -5.49 9.99
C SER A 153 3.17 -4.36 10.41
N VAL A 154 2.37 -3.83 9.48
CA VAL A 154 1.37 -2.78 9.77
C VAL A 154 0.26 -3.30 10.69
N LEU A 155 -0.25 -4.50 10.45
CA LEU A 155 -1.27 -5.13 11.30
C LEU A 155 -0.77 -5.36 12.74
N ARG A 156 0.46 -5.87 12.89
CA ARG A 156 1.08 -6.07 14.21
C ARG A 156 1.26 -4.74 14.95
N GLY A 157 1.74 -3.71 14.27
CA GLY A 157 1.93 -2.39 14.87
C GLY A 157 0.62 -1.77 15.38
N MET A 158 -0.52 -2.00 14.70
CA MET A 158 -1.83 -1.57 15.20
C MET A 158 -2.25 -2.27 16.50
N GLY A 159 -1.79 -3.50 16.72
CA GLY A 159 -2.12 -4.31 17.90
C GLY A 159 -1.15 -4.16 19.08
N SER A 160 0.07 -3.70 18.84
CA SER A 160 1.14 -3.57 19.84
C SER A 160 1.19 -2.21 20.55
N ASN A 161 0.22 -1.31 20.34
CA ASN A 161 0.24 0.01 20.97
C ASN A 161 -0.09 -0.09 22.48
N ASP A 162 0.99 0.03 23.28
CA ASP A 162 1.06 0.21 24.74
C ASP A 162 0.23 1.43 25.23
N PRO A 163 -0.07 1.52 26.55
CA PRO A 163 -1.41 1.81 27.05
C PRO A 163 -1.95 3.15 26.53
N ILE A 164 -3.18 3.06 26.00
CA ILE A 164 -4.10 4.14 25.64
C ILE A 164 -3.85 5.32 26.58
N LEU A 165 -3.17 6.36 26.10
CA LEU A 165 -3.18 7.65 26.77
C LEU A 165 -4.65 8.07 26.80
N SER A 166 -5.23 8.00 28.00
CA SER A 166 -6.65 8.23 28.28
C SER A 166 -7.09 9.55 27.64
N GLY A 167 -7.74 9.50 26.48
CA GLY A 167 -8.18 10.70 25.76
C GLY A 167 -8.22 10.62 24.23
N GLU A 168 -7.64 9.59 23.59
CA GLU A 168 -7.81 9.42 22.14
C GLU A 168 -9.14 8.72 21.79
N ASP A 169 -10.01 9.42 21.06
CA ASP A 169 -11.35 8.94 20.69
C ASP A 169 -11.32 7.71 19.75
N ASN A 170 -10.20 7.46 19.07
CA ASN A 170 -10.11 6.41 18.05
C ASN A 170 -8.80 5.60 18.10
N PRO A 171 -8.70 4.60 19.00
CA PRO A 171 -7.51 3.78 19.14
C PRO A 171 -7.31 2.85 17.92
N SER A 172 -6.05 2.61 17.56
CA SER A 172 -5.64 1.82 16.39
C SER A 172 -6.22 0.40 16.35
N TRP A 173 -6.46 -0.22 17.52
CA TRP A 173 -7.03 -1.57 17.59
C TRP A 173 -8.46 -1.63 17.03
N LYS A 174 -9.23 -0.53 17.08
CA LYS A 174 -10.57 -0.47 16.45
C LYS A 174 -10.45 -0.54 14.94
N VAL A 175 -9.45 0.14 14.37
CA VAL A 175 -9.15 0.10 12.94
C VAL A 175 -8.72 -1.30 12.52
N LEU A 176 -7.83 -1.94 13.29
CA LEU A 176 -7.44 -3.34 13.09
C LEU A 176 -8.67 -4.26 13.11
N ARG A 177 -9.57 -4.11 14.09
CA ARG A 177 -10.80 -4.90 14.15
C ARG A 177 -11.65 -4.70 12.90
N ALA A 178 -11.87 -3.46 12.47
CA ALA A 178 -12.66 -3.16 11.28
C ALA A 178 -12.04 -3.79 10.01
N ILE A 179 -10.72 -3.79 9.89
CA ILE A 179 -10.01 -4.46 8.78
C ILE A 179 -10.24 -5.97 8.82
N LEU A 180 -10.09 -6.60 9.99
CA LEU A 180 -10.29 -8.05 10.13
C LEU A 180 -11.74 -8.46 9.86
N GLU A 181 -12.70 -7.69 10.38
CA GLU A 181 -14.13 -7.88 10.09
C GLU A 181 -14.39 -7.80 8.60
N GLU A 182 -13.84 -6.80 7.91
CA GLU A 182 -14.03 -6.66 6.46
C GLU A 182 -13.43 -7.84 5.68
N CYS A 183 -12.25 -8.34 6.06
CA CYS A 183 -11.68 -9.56 5.47
C CYS A 183 -12.58 -10.79 5.67
N ILE A 184 -13.16 -10.95 6.86
CA ILE A 184 -14.11 -12.04 7.18
C ILE A 184 -15.37 -11.91 6.32
N GLU A 185 -15.91 -10.70 6.18
CA GLU A 185 -17.10 -10.45 5.38
C GLU A 185 -16.86 -10.73 3.90
N ILE A 186 -15.70 -10.33 3.34
CA ILE A 186 -15.32 -10.70 1.97
C ILE A 186 -15.21 -12.22 1.83
N GLY A 187 -14.59 -12.90 2.80
CA GLY A 187 -14.51 -14.35 2.82
C GLY A 187 -15.89 -15.01 2.84
N ARG A 188 -16.84 -14.45 3.60
CA ARG A 188 -18.22 -14.94 3.64
C ARG A 188 -18.93 -14.73 2.29
N ASP A 189 -18.75 -13.57 1.68
CA ASP A 189 -19.34 -13.25 0.38
C ASP A 189 -18.75 -14.17 -0.72
N LEU A 190 -17.48 -14.57 -0.61
CA LEU A 190 -16.80 -15.47 -1.54
C LEU A 190 -17.33 -16.91 -1.49
N VAL A 191 -17.60 -17.42 -0.28
CA VAL A 191 -18.12 -18.79 -0.10
C VAL A 191 -19.64 -18.86 -0.23
N ALA A 192 -20.32 -17.72 -0.41
CA ALA A 192 -21.76 -17.70 -0.57
C ALA A 192 -22.19 -18.41 -1.87
N PRO A 193 -23.23 -19.27 -1.85
CA PRO A 193 -23.66 -20.04 -3.02
C PRO A 193 -24.09 -19.18 -4.22
N THR A 194 -24.40 -17.91 -3.97
CA THR A 194 -24.91 -16.95 -4.94
C THR A 194 -23.82 -16.19 -5.69
N THR A 195 -22.55 -16.39 -5.32
CA THR A 195 -21.44 -15.64 -5.92
C THR A 195 -20.87 -16.44 -7.10
N PRO A 196 -21.13 -16.03 -8.36
CA PRO A 196 -20.47 -16.64 -9.50
C PRO A 196 -18.98 -16.28 -9.41
N LEU A 197 -18.15 -17.25 -9.04
CA LEU A 197 -16.70 -17.12 -9.09
C LEU A 197 -16.25 -17.20 -10.56
N THR A 198 -16.44 -16.10 -11.28
CA THR A 198 -15.84 -15.94 -12.61
C THR A 198 -14.33 -15.79 -12.48
N SER A 199 -13.59 -16.15 -13.52
CA SER A 199 -12.12 -16.18 -13.58
C SER A 199 -11.44 -14.86 -13.18
N CYS A 200 -12.17 -13.74 -13.19
CA CYS A 200 -11.64 -12.46 -12.73
C CYS A 200 -12.64 -11.74 -11.81
N THR A 201 -12.23 -11.56 -10.55
CA THR A 201 -13.02 -10.97 -9.48
C THR A 201 -12.27 -9.80 -8.83
N ILE A 202 -12.95 -8.68 -8.65
CA ILE A 202 -12.44 -7.51 -7.93
C ILE A 202 -13.02 -7.50 -6.53
N PHE A 203 -12.14 -7.38 -5.54
CA PHE A 203 -12.50 -7.13 -4.14
C PHE A 203 -12.53 -5.64 -3.88
N ARG A 204 -13.67 -5.15 -3.37
CA ARG A 204 -13.84 -3.76 -2.94
C ARG A 204 -13.99 -3.73 -1.42
N PHE A 205 -12.86 -3.62 -0.75
CA PHE A 205 -12.83 -3.48 0.71
C PHE A 205 -13.57 -2.21 1.15
N PHE A 206 -14.38 -2.36 2.18
CA PHE A 206 -15.19 -1.29 2.80
C PHE A 206 -16.25 -0.69 1.86
N GLN A 207 -16.64 -1.40 0.81
CA GLN A 207 -17.69 -0.97 -0.13
C GLN A 207 -18.67 -2.11 -0.42
N LYS A 208 -19.91 -1.79 -0.79
CA LYS A 208 -20.91 -2.78 -1.23
C LYS A 208 -21.34 -2.50 -2.68
N PRO A 209 -21.47 -3.53 -3.53
CA PRO A 209 -21.09 -4.93 -3.29
C PRO A 209 -19.57 -5.09 -3.15
N ARG A 210 -19.14 -6.01 -2.27
CA ARG A 210 -17.72 -6.27 -1.99
C ARG A 210 -17.02 -7.04 -3.10
N ILE A 211 -17.78 -7.87 -3.80
CA ILE A 211 -17.30 -8.73 -4.88
C ILE A 211 -17.94 -8.24 -6.16
N VAL A 212 -17.11 -7.87 -7.12
CA VAL A 212 -17.56 -7.41 -8.44
C VAL A 212 -16.84 -8.22 -9.49
N ALA A 213 -17.60 -8.83 -10.40
CA ALA A 213 -17.01 -9.46 -11.57
C ALA A 213 -16.29 -8.39 -12.40
N LEU A 214 -15.09 -8.67 -12.89
CA LEU A 214 -14.45 -7.86 -13.91
C LEU A 214 -15.20 -8.08 -15.23
N LYS A 215 -16.44 -7.61 -15.34
CA LYS A 215 -17.09 -7.47 -16.63
C LYS A 215 -16.37 -6.33 -17.35
N ASP A 216 -15.98 -6.56 -18.59
CA ASP A 216 -15.36 -5.60 -19.51
C ASP A 216 -15.89 -4.18 -19.26
N GLN A 217 -15.12 -3.37 -18.53
CA GLN A 217 -15.46 -1.98 -18.23
C GLN A 217 -15.57 -1.12 -19.50
N SER A 218 -15.20 -1.67 -20.67
CA SER A 218 -15.42 -1.08 -21.99
C SER A 218 -16.90 -0.80 -22.32
N SER A 219 -17.85 -1.40 -21.61
CA SER A 219 -19.29 -1.17 -21.86
C SER A 219 -19.91 -0.02 -21.06
N GLN A 220 -19.25 0.53 -20.02
CA GLN A 220 -19.83 1.63 -19.22
C GLN A 220 -19.36 3.04 -19.63
N GLU A 221 -18.28 3.18 -20.39
CA GLU A 221 -17.87 4.49 -20.93
C GLU A 221 -18.63 4.90 -22.21
N GLN A 222 -19.41 4.00 -22.82
CA GLN A 222 -20.20 4.31 -24.02
C GLN A 222 -21.63 4.81 -23.75
N GLU A 223 -22.13 4.78 -22.51
CA GLU A 223 -23.46 5.31 -22.17
C GLU A 223 -23.43 6.70 -21.50
N ALA A 224 -22.25 7.31 -21.38
CA ALA A 224 -22.06 8.62 -20.76
C ALA A 224 -21.67 9.75 -21.76
N HIS A 225 -21.81 9.50 -23.07
CA HIS A 225 -21.58 10.51 -24.12
C HIS A 225 -22.81 10.75 -25.00
#